data_AF-A0A962MFP5-F1
#
_entry.id   AF-A0A962MFP5-F1
#
_cell.length_a   1.000
_cell.length_b   1.000
_cell.length_c   1.000
_cell.angle_alpha   90.00
_cell.angle_beta   90.00
_cell.angle_gamma   90.00
#
_symmetry.space_group_name_H-M   'P 1'
#
loop_
_entity.id
_entity.type
_entity.pdbx_description
1 polymer ?
#
loop_
_entity_poly.entity_id
_entity_poly.type
_entity_poly.pdbx_seq_one_letter_code
_entity_poly.pdbx_strand_id
1 'polypeptide(L)' 'MPQLPPRNVAWVAEGKWVHVAKIAFEKYFMRKVRKGITEPVYEKYLLKALGINKIKDSSGV' A
#
# COMPACT_ATOMS: atom_id res chain seq x y z
N MET A 1 -9.59 27.11 -20.28
CA MET A 1 -8.96 25.78 -20.46
C MET A 1 -8.66 25.22 -19.07
N PRO A 2 -8.97 23.94 -18.75
CA PRO A 2 -8.68 23.39 -17.43
C PRO A 2 -7.16 23.30 -17.20
N GLN A 3 -6.71 23.72 -16.02
CA GLN A 3 -5.30 23.73 -15.61
C GLN A 3 -5.06 22.57 -14.63
N LEU A 4 -4.18 21.64 -15.00
CA LEU A 4 -3.70 20.56 -14.13
C LEU A 4 -2.27 20.87 -13.69
N PRO A 5 -1.96 20.84 -12.38
CA PRO A 5 -0.59 21.08 -11.92
C PRO A 5 0.34 19.94 -12.38
N PRO A 6 1.62 20.23 -12.67
CA PRO A 6 2.59 19.20 -13.03
C PRO A 6 2.72 18.18 -11.89
N ARG A 7 2.49 16.91 -12.21
CA ARG A 7 2.76 15.78 -11.31
C ARG A 7 3.86 14.93 -11.90
N ASN A 8 4.81 14.49 -11.07
CA ASN A 8 5.90 13.60 -11.48
C ASN A 8 5.41 12.26 -12.05
N VAL A 9 4.30 11.74 -11.52
CA VAL A 9 3.65 10.49 -11.96
C VAL A 9 2.19 10.50 -11.54
N ALA A 10 1.29 10.05 -12.44
CA ALA A 10 -0.12 9.89 -12.15
C ALA A 10 -0.57 8.52 -12.69
N TRP A 11 -0.93 7.61 -11.78
CA TRP A 11 -1.43 6.29 -12.12
C TRP A 11 -2.94 6.33 -12.11
N VAL A 12 -3.56 6.02 -13.24
CA VAL A 12 -5.01 5.91 -13.40
C VAL A 12 -5.30 4.58 -14.06
N ALA A 13 -6.13 3.76 -13.42
CA ALA A 13 -6.52 2.46 -13.92
C ALA A 13 -8.02 2.26 -13.70
N GLU A 14 -8.67 1.62 -14.68
CA GLU A 14 -10.09 1.29 -14.64
C GLU A 14 -10.27 -0.20 -14.94
N GLY A 15 -11.23 -0.84 -14.28
CA GLY A 15 -11.60 -2.22 -14.56
C GLY A 15 -12.15 -2.98 -13.34
N LYS A 16 -12.75 -4.14 -13.60
CA LYS A 16 -13.35 -5.01 -12.56
C LYS A 16 -12.34 -5.49 -11.52
N TRP A 17 -11.08 -5.68 -11.93
CA TRP A 17 -10.00 -6.07 -11.03
C TRP A 17 -9.69 -4.98 -9.98
N VAL A 18 -9.84 -3.70 -10.33
CA VAL A 18 -9.69 -2.56 -9.41
C VAL A 18 -10.75 -2.60 -8.31
N HIS A 19 -11.99 -2.99 -8.67
CA HIS A 19 -13.07 -3.17 -7.70
C HIS A 19 -12.77 -4.28 -6.70
N VAL A 20 -12.32 -5.44 -7.18
CA VAL A 20 -11.93 -6.55 -6.30
C VAL A 20 -10.74 -6.17 -5.42
N ALA A 21 -9.74 -5.49 -5.98
CA ALA A 21 -8.59 -4.99 -5.23
C ALA A 21 -9.02 -4.05 -4.09
N LYS A 22 -10.00 -3.15 -4.35
CA LYS A 22 -10.57 -2.26 -3.34
C LYS A 22 -11.23 -3.02 -2.19
N ILE A 23 -12.10 -3.99 -2.50
CA ILE A 23 -12.78 -4.81 -1.48
C ILE A 23 -11.76 -5.59 -0.64
N ALA A 24 -10.76 -6.19 -1.29
CA ALA A 24 -9.71 -6.93 -0.60
C ALA A 24 -8.93 -6.02 0.35
N PHE A 25 -8.57 -4.81 -0.10
CA PHE A 25 -7.87 -3.81 0.71
C PHE A 25 -8.69 -3.39 1.94
N GLU A 26 -9.98 -3.09 1.78
CA GLU A 26 -10.83 -2.67 2.91
C GLU A 26 -10.96 -3.76 3.98
N LYS A 27 -11.23 -5.00 3.57
CA LYS A 27 -11.29 -6.15 4.49
C LYS A 27 -9.95 -6.36 5.18
N TYR A 28 -8.86 -6.27 4.42
CA TYR A 28 -7.52 -6.43 4.95
C TYR A 28 -7.19 -5.35 5.99
N PHE A 29 -7.47 -4.09 5.68
CA PHE A 29 -7.18 -2.95 6.54
C PHE A 29 -7.98 -3.00 7.84
N MET A 30 -9.29 -3.26 7.77
CA MET A 30 -10.12 -3.37 8.97
C MET A 30 -9.72 -4.55 9.86
N ARG A 31 -9.30 -5.68 9.26
CA ARG A 31 -8.74 -6.81 10.00
C ARG A 31 -7.44 -6.43 10.70
N LYS A 32 -6.58 -5.64 10.05
CA LYS A 32 -5.31 -5.16 10.61
C LYS A 32 -5.53 -4.23 11.80
N VAL A 33 -6.46 -3.27 11.67
CA VAL A 33 -6.86 -2.35 12.76
C VAL A 33 -7.39 -3.13 13.97
N ARG A 34 -8.33 -4.06 13.76
CA ARG A 34 -8.90 -4.87 14.86
C ARG A 34 -7.87 -5.75 15.57
N LYS A 35 -6.86 -6.24 14.85
CA LYS A 35 -5.80 -7.09 15.43
C LYS A 35 -4.67 -6.28 16.09
N GLY A 36 -4.60 -4.97 15.88
CA GLY A 36 -3.52 -4.12 16.43
C GLY A 36 -2.11 -4.48 15.91
N ILE A 37 -2.00 -5.30 14.87
CA ILE A 37 -0.71 -5.73 14.30
C ILE A 37 -0.23 -4.72 13.26
N THR A 38 0.94 -4.13 13.51
CA THR A 38 1.50 -3.08 12.66
C THR A 38 2.17 -3.63 11.41
N GLU A 39 2.88 -4.77 11.50
CA GLU A 39 3.62 -5.38 10.39
C GLU A 39 3.45 -6.91 10.38
N PRO A 40 2.49 -7.44 9.60
CA PRO A 40 2.39 -8.87 9.38
C PRO A 40 3.59 -9.39 8.60
N VAL A 41 4.07 -10.59 8.96
CA VAL A 41 5.28 -11.20 8.38
C VAL A 41 5.24 -11.30 6.85
N TYR A 42 4.08 -11.65 6.26
CA TYR A 42 3.93 -11.73 4.81
C TYR A 42 4.07 -10.37 4.12
N GLU A 43 3.66 -9.28 4.75
CA GLU A 43 3.71 -7.93 4.17
C GLU A 43 5.17 -7.46 4.09
N LYS A 44 5.96 -7.77 5.12
CA LYS A 44 7.41 -7.52 5.12
C LYS A 44 8.13 -8.27 3.99
N TYR A 45 7.80 -9.55 3.77
CA TYR A 45 8.41 -10.33 2.69
C TYR A 45 7.98 -9.82 1.31
N LEU A 46 6.70 -9.48 1.14
CA LEU A 46 6.17 -8.97 -0.12
C LEU A 46 6.79 -7.61 -0.48
N LEU A 47 6.88 -6.69 0.48
CA LEU A 47 7.50 -5.38 0.28
C LEU A 47 8.99 -5.50 -0.02
N LYS A 48 9.71 -6.42 0.66
CA LYS A 48 11.13 -6.70 0.38
C LYS A 48 11.34 -7.27 -1.02
N ALA A 49 10.45 -8.16 -1.48
CA ALA A 49 10.50 -8.69 -2.84
C ALA A 49 10.22 -7.61 -3.89
N LEU A 50 9.37 -6.62 -3.59
CA LEU A 50 9.11 -5.46 -4.43
C LEU A 50 10.21 -4.37 -4.34
N GLY A 51 11.28 -4.60 -3.58
CA GLY A 51 12.38 -3.65 -3.41
C GLY A 51 12.04 -2.44 -2.53
N ILE A 52 10.89 -2.46 -1.83
CA ILE A 52 10.44 -1.39 -0.96
C ILE A 52 10.98 -1.65 0.45
N ASN A 53 12.12 -1.05 0.76
CA ASN A 53 12.73 -1.12 2.09
C ASN A 53 12.17 -0.03 3.01
N LYS A 54 12.12 -0.32 4.32
CA LYS A 54 11.70 0.65 5.33
C LYS A 54 12.79 1.72 5.48
N ILE A 55 12.37 2.98 5.47
CA ILE A 55 13.30 4.14 5.48
C ILE A 55 13.99 4.33 6.85
N LYS A 56 13.41 3.75 7.91
CA LYS A 56 14.03 3.65 9.23
C LYS A 56 13.86 2.24 9.76
N ASP A 57 14.93 1.47 9.76
CA ASP A 57 14.97 0.28 10.61
C ASP A 57 14.78 0.74 12.05
N SER A 58 13.92 0.07 12.79
CA SER A 58 13.76 0.26 14.24
C SER A 58 14.95 -0.34 14.99
N SER A 59 16.16 -0.08 14.52
CA SER A 59 17.41 -0.22 15.24
C SER A 59 17.86 1.20 15.53
N GLY A 60 17.51 1.68 16.73
CA GLY A 60 18.15 2.86 17.30
C GLY A 60 19.58 2.52 17.73
N VAL A 61 20.45 2.31 16.74
CA VAL A 61 21.92 2.40 16.80
C VAL A 61 22.37 2.99 15.47
#